data_AF-A0A7J8TXG8-F1
#
_entry.id   AF-A0A7J8TXG8-F1
#
_cell.length_a   1.000
_cell.length_b   1.000
_cell.length_c   1.000
_cell.angle_alpha   90.00
_cell.angle_beta   90.00
_cell.angle_gamma   90.00
#
_symmetry.space_group_name_H-M   'P 1'
#
loop_
_entity.id
_entity.type
_entity.pdbx_description
1 polymer ?
#
loop_
_entity_poly.entity_id
_entity_poly.type
_entity_poly.pdbx_seq_one_letter_code
_entity_poly.pdbx_strand_id
1 'polypeptide(L)'
;MAAQGKEPTFCMGDDIPLAILSQKAHMLYDYFKQRFAQVTNPAIDPLREGLVMSLEVNIGKRGNILEVGPENASQVTLSSPVLNEGELESLLKDPQLKAQVLPTFFDIRKGIEGSLDKTLYKLCEAADEAVRNGSQLLVLSDRADELEATRPAIPILLAVAAVHQHLIQNGLRMSASIVADTAQCFSTHQFACLIGYGASAVCPYLALETCRQWRLSSKTVNLMRNGKMPTVTIEQAQTNFCKAIKAGLLKILSKMGISLLSSYCGAQIFEIYGLGKEIVDLAFSGSVSKIGGLTFDELARETLSFWVKAFSEDTAKRLENFGFIQFRSGGEYHANNPEMSKLLHKAVREKSESAFSIYQQHLASRPVNVLRDLLEFKSNRAPIPVGKVEPALSIVQRFCTGGMSLGAISRETHEAIAVAMNRLGGKSNSGEGGEDPIRWRPLTDVVDGYSPTLPHLKGLQNGDTATSAIKQVASGRFGVTPTFLANADQLEIKIAQGAKPGEGGQLPGKKVSAYIAKLRNSKPGVPLISPPPHHDIYSIEDLAQLIFDLHQVNPKAKVSVKLVAEAGIGTVASGVAKANADIIQ
;
A
#
# COMPACT_ATOMS: atom_id res chain seq x y z
N MET A 1 -13.00 10.32 -1.72
CA MET A 1 -13.93 9.36 -2.36
C MET A 1 -15.28 10.00 -2.69
N ALA A 2 -16.17 10.25 -1.71
CA ALA A 2 -17.51 10.82 -1.97
C ALA A 2 -17.54 12.12 -2.80
N ALA A 3 -16.59 13.03 -2.57
CA ALA A 3 -16.55 14.31 -3.29
C ALA A 3 -16.13 14.21 -4.78
N GLN A 4 -15.28 13.23 -5.14
CA GLN A 4 -14.56 13.23 -6.42
C GLN A 4 -14.68 11.92 -7.20
N GLY A 5 -15.24 10.86 -6.62
CA GLY A 5 -15.30 9.55 -7.24
C GLY A 5 -13.95 8.83 -7.33
N LYS A 6 -12.95 9.29 -6.57
CA LYS A 6 -11.57 8.77 -6.57
C LYS A 6 -11.05 8.59 -5.15
N GLU A 7 -10.14 7.63 -4.98
CA GLU A 7 -9.35 7.49 -3.75
C GLU A 7 -8.40 8.69 -3.58
N PRO A 8 -7.98 9.02 -2.34
CA PRO A 8 -7.04 10.11 -2.12
C PRO A 8 -5.64 9.78 -2.66
N THR A 9 -4.95 10.79 -3.17
CA THR A 9 -3.51 10.72 -3.47
C THR A 9 -2.73 11.38 -2.35
N PHE A 10 -1.60 10.79 -1.96
CA PHE A 10 -0.69 11.35 -0.95
C PHE A 10 0.77 11.29 -1.44
N CYS A 11 1.71 11.76 -0.62
CA CYS A 11 3.14 11.77 -0.93
C CYS A 11 3.99 11.41 0.30
N MET A 12 5.29 11.24 0.09
CA MET A 12 6.24 10.67 1.06
C MET A 12 5.98 9.19 1.35
N GLY A 13 6.80 8.59 2.22
CA GLY A 13 6.67 7.20 2.65
C GLY A 13 5.77 7.06 3.87
N ASP A 14 5.36 5.83 4.14
CA ASP A 14 4.75 5.44 5.41
C ASP A 14 5.84 5.42 6.49
N ASP A 15 5.78 6.37 7.41
CA ASP A 15 6.81 6.60 8.42
C ASP A 15 6.30 6.46 9.87
N ILE A 16 5.09 5.91 10.03
CA ILE A 16 4.54 5.48 11.32
C ILE A 16 4.98 4.03 11.64
N PRO A 17 4.78 3.56 12.89
CA PRO A 17 5.07 2.18 13.24
C PRO A 17 4.22 1.16 12.45
N LEU A 18 4.73 -0.07 12.31
CA LEU A 18 3.85 -1.20 11.95
C LEU A 18 2.73 -1.31 12.99
N ALA A 19 1.53 -1.75 12.59
CA ALA A 19 0.37 -1.84 13.48
C ALA A 19 0.68 -2.56 14.82
N ILE A 20 1.39 -3.69 14.75
CA ILE A 20 1.82 -4.46 15.93
C ILE A 20 2.85 -3.75 16.85
N LEU A 21 3.54 -2.73 16.34
CA LEU A 21 4.53 -1.94 17.08
C LEU A 21 3.95 -0.61 17.55
N SER A 22 2.77 -0.24 17.06
CA SER A 22 2.13 1.03 17.38
C SER A 22 1.65 1.06 18.83
N GLN A 23 1.65 2.26 19.40
CA GLN A 23 1.03 2.55 20.70
C GLN A 23 -0.43 2.98 20.57
N LYS A 24 -0.93 3.13 19.34
CA LYS A 24 -2.32 3.47 19.01
C LYS A 24 -3.02 2.20 18.52
N ALA A 25 -4.29 2.06 18.86
CA ALA A 25 -5.08 0.93 18.39
C ALA A 25 -5.25 1.00 16.86
N HIS A 26 -5.08 -0.14 16.20
CA HIS A 26 -5.27 -0.32 14.76
C HIS A 26 -6.48 -1.18 14.45
N MET A 27 -7.05 -1.01 13.25
CA MET A 27 -8.04 -1.98 12.77
C MET A 27 -7.31 -3.22 12.25
N LEU A 28 -7.96 -4.39 12.35
CA LEU A 28 -7.39 -5.67 11.91
C LEU A 28 -6.82 -5.63 10.48
N TYR A 29 -7.39 -4.82 9.59
CA TYR A 29 -6.91 -4.63 8.22
C TYR A 29 -5.46 -4.14 8.13
N ASP A 30 -4.99 -3.33 9.08
CA ASP A 30 -3.67 -2.69 9.00
C ASP A 30 -2.49 -3.69 9.13
N TYR A 31 -2.79 -4.89 9.65
CA TYR A 31 -1.88 -6.03 9.76
C TYR A 31 -1.68 -6.77 8.43
N PHE A 32 -2.51 -6.50 7.42
CA PHE A 32 -2.45 -7.13 6.10
C PHE A 32 -1.80 -6.21 5.08
N LYS A 33 -0.75 -6.68 4.42
CA LYS A 33 -0.08 -5.95 3.33
C LYS A 33 -0.41 -6.62 2.00
N GLN A 34 -0.85 -5.82 1.02
CA GLN A 34 -1.14 -6.32 -0.33
C GLN A 34 0.12 -6.89 -0.94
N ARG A 35 0.05 -8.12 -1.46
CA ARG A 35 1.09 -8.66 -2.33
C ARG A 35 0.95 -8.12 -3.75
N PHE A 36 2.03 -8.17 -4.51
CA PHE A 36 2.08 -7.63 -5.87
C PHE A 36 2.99 -8.49 -6.75
N ALA A 37 2.87 -8.32 -8.07
CA ALA A 37 3.70 -9.02 -9.02
C ALA A 37 5.02 -8.27 -9.20
N GLN A 38 6.12 -9.01 -9.28
CA GLN A 38 7.42 -8.50 -9.65
C GLN A 38 8.22 -9.58 -10.39
N VAL A 39 8.64 -9.27 -11.61
CA VAL A 39 9.45 -10.13 -12.51
C VAL A 39 8.73 -11.38 -13.02
N THR A 40 8.24 -12.27 -12.14
CA THR A 40 7.70 -13.58 -12.52
C THR A 40 6.46 -13.51 -13.39
N ASN A 41 5.69 -12.44 -13.23
CA ASN A 41 4.53 -12.08 -14.03
C ASN A 41 4.35 -10.55 -13.94
N PRO A 42 3.64 -9.94 -14.90
CA PRO A 42 3.42 -8.50 -14.90
C PRO A 42 2.17 -8.09 -14.09
N ALA A 43 2.17 -6.84 -13.63
CA ALA A 43 0.94 -6.14 -13.28
C ALA A 43 0.16 -5.74 -14.54
N ILE A 44 -1.13 -5.45 -14.41
CA ILE A 44 -2.02 -4.97 -15.50
C ILE A 44 -2.28 -3.47 -15.33
N ASP A 45 -2.56 -2.74 -16.41
CA ASP A 45 -3.02 -1.34 -16.32
C ASP A 45 -4.55 -1.25 -16.12
N PRO A 46 -5.03 -0.94 -14.90
CA PRO A 46 -6.47 -0.93 -14.62
C PRO A 46 -7.20 0.26 -15.26
N LEU A 47 -6.48 1.24 -15.81
CA LEU A 47 -7.03 2.43 -16.46
C LEU A 47 -7.12 2.25 -17.97
N ARG A 48 -6.06 1.72 -18.58
CA ARG A 48 -5.92 1.60 -20.05
C ARG A 48 -6.37 0.24 -20.57
N GLU A 49 -6.21 -0.80 -19.75
CA GLU A 49 -6.56 -2.18 -20.07
C GLU A 49 -7.77 -2.65 -19.25
N GLY A 50 -8.52 -1.72 -18.63
CA GLY A 50 -9.67 -2.04 -17.79
C GLY A 50 -10.78 -2.84 -18.50
N LEU A 51 -10.78 -2.88 -19.84
CA LEU A 51 -11.70 -3.69 -20.65
C LEU A 51 -11.56 -5.21 -20.40
N VAL A 52 -10.37 -5.68 -19.99
CA VAL A 52 -10.14 -7.11 -19.70
C VAL A 52 -10.45 -7.46 -18.24
N MET A 53 -10.82 -6.47 -17.42
CA MET A 53 -11.05 -6.66 -16.00
C MET A 53 -12.54 -6.67 -15.66
N SER A 54 -12.92 -7.42 -14.62
CA SER A 54 -14.31 -7.47 -14.15
C SER A 54 -14.42 -7.56 -12.64
N LEU A 55 -15.42 -6.86 -12.09
CA LEU A 55 -15.84 -6.94 -10.69
C LEU A 55 -17.13 -7.75 -10.52
N GLU A 56 -17.59 -8.44 -11.56
CA GLU A 56 -18.78 -9.26 -11.49
C GLU A 56 -18.66 -10.38 -10.45
N VAL A 57 -19.75 -10.63 -9.73
CA VAL A 57 -19.84 -11.68 -8.71
C VAL A 57 -21.15 -12.44 -8.87
N ASN A 58 -21.10 -13.76 -8.75
CA ASN A 58 -22.29 -14.60 -8.66
C ASN A 58 -22.55 -15.02 -7.21
N ILE A 59 -23.79 -14.83 -6.76
CA ILE A 59 -24.27 -15.13 -5.41
C ILE A 59 -25.18 -16.36 -5.43
N GLY A 60 -24.93 -17.31 -4.53
CA GLY A 60 -25.69 -18.53 -4.37
C GLY A 60 -24.82 -19.78 -4.50
N LYS A 61 -25.48 -20.95 -4.50
CA LYS A 61 -24.80 -22.25 -4.64
C LYS A 61 -24.07 -22.34 -5.98
N ARG A 62 -22.84 -22.84 -5.95
CA ARG A 62 -22.07 -23.21 -7.14
C ARG A 62 -22.28 -24.69 -7.41
N GLY A 63 -22.77 -25.02 -8.59
CA GLY A 63 -23.05 -26.40 -8.98
C GLY A 63 -21.80 -27.14 -9.48
N ASN A 64 -22.03 -28.33 -10.03
CA ASN A 64 -20.97 -29.25 -10.45
C ASN A 64 -20.39 -28.80 -11.79
N ILE A 65 -19.09 -28.48 -11.82
CA ILE A 65 -18.42 -28.03 -13.05
C ILE A 65 -18.27 -29.14 -14.11
N LEU A 66 -18.46 -30.40 -13.73
CA LEU A 66 -18.36 -31.55 -14.64
C LEU A 66 -19.69 -31.88 -15.33
N GLU A 67 -20.79 -31.34 -14.83
CA GLU A 67 -22.14 -31.57 -15.36
C GLU A 67 -22.68 -30.27 -15.95
N VAL A 68 -23.16 -30.33 -17.19
CA VAL A 68 -23.75 -29.15 -17.85
C VAL A 68 -25.27 -29.19 -17.66
N GLY A 69 -25.81 -28.21 -16.96
CA GLY A 69 -27.26 -28.08 -16.75
C GLY A 69 -27.69 -26.68 -16.30
N PRO A 70 -29.00 -26.36 -16.44
CA PRO A 70 -29.56 -25.06 -16.12
C PRO A 70 -29.44 -24.68 -14.64
N GLU A 71 -29.34 -25.67 -13.74
CA GLU A 71 -29.13 -25.48 -12.31
C GLU A 71 -27.82 -24.75 -11.99
N ASN A 72 -26.79 -24.90 -12.82
CA ASN A 72 -25.51 -24.20 -12.66
C ASN A 72 -25.62 -22.69 -12.94
N ALA A 73 -26.64 -22.25 -13.66
CA ALA A 73 -26.91 -20.84 -13.93
C ALA A 73 -27.84 -20.19 -12.88
N SER A 74 -28.33 -20.97 -11.91
CA SER A 74 -29.32 -20.51 -10.92
C SER A 74 -28.67 -19.72 -9.78
N GLN A 75 -28.11 -18.56 -10.13
CA GLN A 75 -27.40 -17.65 -9.22
C GLN A 75 -27.83 -16.20 -9.48
N VAL A 76 -27.65 -15.35 -8.47
CA VAL A 76 -27.84 -13.90 -8.65
C VAL A 76 -26.52 -13.26 -9.07
N THR A 77 -26.50 -12.64 -10.25
CA THR A 77 -25.32 -11.93 -10.76
C THR A 77 -25.33 -10.47 -10.33
N LEU A 78 -24.23 -10.03 -9.73
CA LEU A 78 -23.97 -8.66 -9.32
C LEU A 78 -22.88 -8.06 -10.21
N SER A 79 -23.07 -6.82 -10.68
CA SER A 79 -22.06 -6.10 -11.46
C SER A 79 -20.82 -5.68 -10.65
N SER A 80 -20.88 -5.80 -9.32
CA SER A 80 -19.83 -5.36 -8.38
C SER A 80 -20.05 -5.99 -7.00
N PRO A 81 -18.99 -6.20 -6.21
CA PRO A 81 -19.10 -6.69 -4.83
C PRO A 81 -19.57 -5.60 -3.85
N VAL A 82 -19.57 -4.33 -4.24
CA VAL A 82 -20.01 -3.21 -3.39
C VAL A 82 -21.52 -3.06 -3.48
N LEU A 83 -22.22 -3.35 -2.38
CA LEU A 83 -23.67 -3.26 -2.27
C LEU A 83 -24.10 -1.98 -1.56
N ASN A 84 -25.21 -1.38 -1.99
CA ASN A 84 -25.99 -0.47 -1.15
C ASN A 84 -27.02 -1.25 -0.31
N GLU A 85 -27.71 -0.55 0.60
CA GLU A 85 -28.66 -1.18 1.52
C GLU A 85 -29.86 -1.80 0.80
N GLY A 86 -30.36 -1.18 -0.28
CA GLY A 86 -31.48 -1.71 -1.07
C GLY A 86 -31.12 -2.93 -1.92
N GLU A 87 -29.88 -2.98 -2.43
CA GLU A 87 -29.34 -4.17 -3.10
C GLU A 87 -29.21 -5.35 -2.11
N LEU A 88 -28.72 -5.09 -0.89
CA LEU A 88 -28.69 -6.12 0.17
C LEU A 88 -30.10 -6.59 0.53
N GLU A 89 -31.05 -5.67 0.70
CA GLU A 89 -32.45 -6.02 1.01
C GLU A 89 -33.08 -6.88 -0.09
N SER A 90 -32.73 -6.63 -1.35
CA SER A 90 -33.19 -7.44 -2.49
C SER A 90 -32.64 -8.87 -2.42
N LEU A 91 -31.36 -9.05 -2.06
CA LEU A 91 -30.76 -10.36 -1.86
C LEU A 91 -31.38 -11.13 -0.68
N LEU A 92 -31.73 -10.43 0.41
CA LEU A 92 -32.38 -11.04 1.57
C LEU A 92 -33.78 -11.57 1.26
N LYS A 93 -34.50 -10.91 0.33
CA LYS A 93 -35.86 -11.29 -0.10
C LYS A 93 -35.88 -12.35 -1.20
N ASP A 94 -34.71 -12.72 -1.75
CA ASP A 94 -34.65 -13.72 -2.80
C ASP A 94 -35.04 -15.11 -2.26
N PRO A 95 -36.10 -15.74 -2.80
CA PRO A 95 -36.64 -16.99 -2.27
C PRO A 95 -35.72 -18.19 -2.51
N GLN A 96 -34.82 -18.11 -3.49
CA GLN A 96 -33.88 -19.19 -3.81
C GLN A 96 -32.63 -19.13 -2.92
N LEU A 97 -32.15 -17.93 -2.62
CA LEU A 97 -30.97 -17.75 -1.78
C LEU A 97 -31.20 -18.18 -0.33
N LYS A 98 -32.44 -18.08 0.18
CA LYS A 98 -32.80 -18.43 1.57
C LYS A 98 -31.80 -17.82 2.56
N ALA A 99 -31.65 -16.50 2.50
CA ALA A 99 -30.60 -15.80 3.20
C ALA A 99 -30.70 -15.97 4.72
N GLN A 100 -29.59 -16.28 5.38
CA GLN A 100 -29.49 -16.31 6.83
C GLN A 100 -28.61 -15.16 7.32
N VAL A 101 -29.17 -14.29 8.16
CA VAL A 101 -28.40 -13.22 8.82
C VAL A 101 -27.81 -13.77 10.12
N LEU A 102 -26.49 -13.62 10.27
CA LEU A 102 -25.73 -14.07 11.43
C LEU A 102 -25.08 -12.85 12.11
N PRO A 103 -25.45 -12.54 13.36
CA PRO A 103 -24.90 -11.41 14.08
C PRO A 103 -23.43 -11.65 14.49
N THR A 104 -22.61 -10.61 14.40
CA THR A 104 -21.15 -10.70 14.65
C THR A 104 -20.73 -9.92 15.89
N PHE A 105 -21.28 -10.28 17.04
CA PHE A 105 -20.97 -9.67 18.34
C PHE A 105 -20.50 -10.72 19.34
N PHE A 106 -19.48 -10.39 20.13
CA PHE A 106 -18.99 -11.26 21.22
C PHE A 106 -19.33 -10.67 22.59
N ASP A 107 -19.62 -11.54 23.55
CA ASP A 107 -20.11 -11.15 24.88
C ASP A 107 -18.98 -11.15 25.91
N ILE A 108 -18.77 -10.01 26.57
CA ILE A 108 -17.72 -9.83 27.59
C ILE A 108 -18.26 -9.78 29.03
N ARG A 109 -19.54 -10.07 29.27
CA ARG A 109 -20.16 -10.04 30.62
C ARG A 109 -19.49 -11.01 31.60
N LYS A 110 -18.88 -12.09 31.10
CA LYS A 110 -18.15 -13.09 31.89
C LYS A 110 -16.62 -12.89 31.86
N GLY A 111 -16.15 -11.74 31.36
CA GLY A 111 -14.74 -11.46 31.11
C GLY A 111 -14.40 -11.51 29.62
N ILE A 112 -13.34 -10.79 29.24
CA ILE A 112 -12.88 -10.69 27.85
C ILE A 112 -12.08 -11.91 27.39
N GLU A 113 -11.42 -12.61 28.31
CA GLU A 113 -10.52 -13.72 27.99
C GLU A 113 -11.28 -14.91 27.39
N GLY A 114 -10.82 -15.36 26.23
CA GLY A 114 -11.44 -16.41 25.44
C GLY A 114 -12.88 -16.11 25.02
N SER A 115 -13.30 -14.83 24.97
CA SER A 115 -14.66 -14.46 24.55
C SER A 115 -14.78 -14.39 23.02
N LEU A 116 -13.72 -13.93 22.35
CA LEU A 116 -13.68 -13.72 20.90
C LEU A 116 -13.63 -15.06 20.13
N ASP A 117 -12.68 -15.93 20.46
CA ASP A 117 -12.50 -17.24 19.83
C ASP A 117 -13.73 -18.15 20.06
N LYS A 118 -14.25 -18.24 21.28
CA LYS A 118 -15.49 -19.02 21.56
C LYS A 118 -16.67 -18.53 20.75
N THR A 119 -16.80 -17.22 20.58
CA THR A 119 -17.88 -16.65 19.75
C THR A 119 -17.66 -16.97 18.27
N LEU A 120 -16.41 -16.93 17.78
CA LEU A 120 -16.09 -17.31 16.40
C LEU A 120 -16.42 -18.78 16.11
N TYR A 121 -16.12 -19.70 17.03
CA TYR A 121 -16.50 -21.10 16.88
C TYR A 121 -18.02 -21.27 16.76
N LYS A 122 -18.79 -20.60 17.62
CA LYS A 122 -20.26 -20.61 17.54
C LYS A 122 -20.79 -20.01 16.24
N LEU A 123 -20.17 -18.93 15.76
CA LEU A 123 -20.53 -18.32 14.48
C LEU A 123 -20.29 -19.28 13.32
N CYS A 124 -19.17 -20.01 13.35
CA CYS A 124 -18.84 -21.04 12.37
C CYS A 124 -19.85 -22.19 12.39
N GLU A 125 -20.21 -22.70 13.58
CA GLU A 125 -21.23 -23.75 13.74
C GLU A 125 -22.60 -23.30 13.21
N ALA A 126 -23.03 -22.08 13.55
CA ALA A 126 -24.30 -21.53 13.06
C ALA A 126 -24.31 -21.34 11.53
N ALA A 127 -23.18 -20.94 10.96
CA ALA A 127 -23.02 -20.85 9.50
C ALA A 127 -23.08 -22.22 8.82
N ASP A 128 -22.40 -23.23 9.38
CA ASP A 128 -22.46 -24.61 8.89
C ASP A 128 -23.91 -25.13 8.91
N GLU A 129 -24.59 -25.01 10.06
CA GLU A 129 -25.98 -25.44 10.23
C GLU A 129 -26.92 -24.75 9.23
N ALA A 130 -26.80 -23.43 9.06
CA ALA A 130 -27.59 -22.68 8.10
C ALA A 130 -27.41 -23.20 6.66
N VAL A 131 -26.18 -23.50 6.26
CA VAL A 131 -25.88 -24.03 4.91
C VAL A 131 -26.39 -25.46 4.75
N ARG A 132 -26.25 -26.33 5.77
CA ARG A 132 -26.82 -27.69 5.74
C ARG A 132 -28.35 -27.67 5.66
N ASN A 133 -28.99 -26.68 6.28
CA ASN A 133 -30.42 -26.44 6.21
C ASN A 133 -30.86 -25.77 4.88
N GLY A 134 -29.93 -25.57 3.94
CA GLY A 134 -30.20 -25.16 2.57
C GLY A 134 -30.10 -23.66 2.32
N SER A 135 -29.54 -22.87 3.25
CA SER A 135 -29.20 -21.47 2.99
C SER A 135 -28.08 -21.39 1.95
N GLN A 136 -28.26 -20.57 0.91
CA GLN A 136 -27.25 -20.29 -0.12
C GLN A 136 -26.63 -18.90 0.03
N LEU A 137 -27.05 -18.11 1.02
CA LEU A 137 -26.53 -16.79 1.32
C LEU A 137 -26.42 -16.60 2.82
N LEU A 138 -25.20 -16.44 3.31
CA LEU A 138 -24.91 -16.04 4.68
C LEU A 138 -24.61 -14.55 4.70
N VAL A 139 -25.33 -13.78 5.51
CA VAL A 139 -25.05 -12.36 5.74
C VAL A 139 -24.48 -12.20 7.14
N LEU A 140 -23.17 -11.97 7.24
CA LEU A 140 -22.51 -11.68 8.51
C LEU A 140 -22.66 -10.19 8.79
N SER A 141 -23.33 -9.83 9.89
CA SER A 141 -23.71 -8.44 10.16
C SER A 141 -23.25 -7.96 11.54
N ASP A 142 -22.67 -6.76 11.59
CA ASP A 142 -22.42 -5.99 12.83
C ASP A 142 -23.45 -4.87 13.03
N ARG A 143 -24.57 -4.93 12.31
CA ARG A 143 -25.71 -4.03 12.46
C ARG A 143 -26.56 -4.44 13.67
N ALA A 144 -26.93 -3.47 14.49
CA ALA A 144 -27.88 -3.63 15.59
C ALA A 144 -28.71 -2.35 15.75
N ASP A 145 -29.94 -2.49 16.23
CA ASP A 145 -30.81 -1.35 16.53
C ASP A 145 -30.26 -0.53 17.70
N GLU A 146 -29.73 -1.21 18.72
CA GLU A 146 -29.06 -0.61 19.86
C GLU A 146 -27.73 -1.31 20.13
N LEU A 147 -26.69 -0.52 20.39
CA LEU A 147 -25.37 -1.06 20.74
C LEU A 147 -25.29 -1.29 22.25
N GLU A 148 -24.79 -2.46 22.65
CA GLU A 148 -24.57 -2.80 24.05
C GLU A 148 -23.07 -2.66 24.42
N ALA A 149 -22.76 -1.95 25.50
CA ALA A 149 -21.37 -1.76 25.96
C ALA A 149 -20.65 -3.09 26.26
N THR A 150 -21.40 -4.14 26.61
CA THR A 150 -20.87 -5.48 26.92
C THR A 150 -20.86 -6.45 25.74
N ARG A 151 -21.20 -5.99 24.54
CA ARG A 151 -21.20 -6.80 23.31
C ARG A 151 -20.50 -6.09 22.15
N PRO A 152 -19.16 -5.97 22.20
CA PRO A 152 -18.38 -5.47 21.07
C PRO A 152 -18.61 -6.29 19.79
N ALA A 153 -18.56 -5.60 18.65
CA ALA A 153 -18.57 -6.24 17.34
C ALA A 153 -17.26 -6.99 17.10
N ILE A 154 -17.36 -8.22 16.58
CA ILE A 154 -16.21 -8.96 16.06
C ILE A 154 -15.64 -8.17 14.88
N PRO A 155 -14.31 -8.03 14.74
CA PRO A 155 -13.73 -7.50 13.51
C PRO A 155 -14.27 -8.28 12.30
N ILE A 156 -15.03 -7.62 11.42
CA ILE A 156 -15.78 -8.32 10.37
C ILE A 156 -14.88 -9.14 9.43
N LEU A 157 -13.65 -8.70 9.21
CA LEU A 157 -12.65 -9.46 8.45
C LEU A 157 -12.37 -10.84 9.10
N LEU A 158 -12.26 -10.89 10.43
CA LEU A 158 -12.03 -12.13 11.17
C LEU A 158 -13.25 -13.05 11.09
N ALA A 159 -14.45 -12.50 11.22
CA ALA A 159 -15.70 -13.26 11.13
C ALA A 159 -15.88 -13.90 9.73
N VAL A 160 -15.72 -13.10 8.67
CA VAL A 160 -15.80 -13.59 7.28
C VAL A 160 -14.77 -14.68 7.02
N ALA A 161 -13.52 -14.46 7.42
CA ALA A 161 -12.43 -15.36 7.12
C ALA A 161 -12.55 -16.68 7.90
N ALA A 162 -12.94 -16.64 9.18
CA ALA A 162 -13.20 -17.83 9.99
C ALA A 162 -14.35 -18.68 9.40
N VAL A 163 -15.50 -18.06 9.08
CA VAL A 163 -16.63 -18.77 8.45
C VAL A 163 -16.21 -19.33 7.08
N HIS A 164 -15.46 -18.56 6.28
CA HIS A 164 -14.97 -19.01 4.99
C HIS A 164 -14.12 -20.28 5.10
N GLN A 165 -13.13 -20.29 6.01
CA GLN A 165 -12.25 -21.45 6.23
C GLN A 165 -13.01 -22.65 6.79
N HIS A 166 -13.88 -22.43 7.77
CA HIS A 166 -14.70 -23.49 8.35
C HIS A 166 -15.57 -24.18 7.29
N LEU A 167 -16.27 -23.40 6.45
CA LEU A 167 -17.08 -23.97 5.37
C LEU A 167 -16.22 -24.68 4.31
N ILE A 168 -14.97 -24.26 4.06
CA ILE A 168 -14.06 -25.01 3.18
C ILE A 168 -13.73 -26.36 3.79
N GLN A 169 -13.30 -26.37 5.06
CA GLN A 169 -12.88 -27.57 5.78
C GLN A 169 -14.00 -28.62 5.85
N ASN A 170 -15.25 -28.16 5.92
CA ASN A 170 -16.42 -29.04 5.99
C ASN A 170 -17.04 -29.36 4.62
N GLY A 171 -16.44 -28.91 3.52
CA GLY A 171 -16.94 -29.16 2.15
C GLY A 171 -18.23 -28.41 1.81
N LEU A 172 -18.55 -27.35 2.54
CA LEU A 172 -19.79 -26.57 2.42
C LEU A 172 -19.63 -25.25 1.67
N ARG A 173 -18.39 -24.75 1.47
CA ARG A 173 -18.17 -23.40 0.93
C ARG A 173 -18.76 -23.18 -0.46
N MET A 174 -18.93 -24.22 -1.26
CA MET A 174 -19.55 -24.13 -2.58
C MET A 174 -21.09 -24.04 -2.53
N SER A 175 -21.69 -24.35 -1.38
CA SER A 175 -23.15 -24.35 -1.20
C SER A 175 -23.74 -22.97 -0.89
N ALA A 176 -22.93 -22.00 -0.48
CA ALA A 176 -23.40 -20.67 -0.12
C ALA A 176 -22.38 -19.56 -0.42
N SER A 177 -22.88 -18.34 -0.66
CA SER A 177 -22.09 -17.11 -0.68
C SER A 177 -22.07 -16.43 0.68
N ILE A 178 -21.02 -15.65 0.95
CA ILE A 178 -20.88 -14.87 2.19
C ILE A 178 -20.95 -13.39 1.83
N VAL A 179 -21.81 -12.63 2.49
CA VAL A 179 -21.90 -11.18 2.38
C VAL A 179 -21.60 -10.55 3.74
N ALA A 180 -20.75 -9.51 3.74
CA ALA A 180 -20.47 -8.73 4.94
C ALA A 180 -21.35 -7.47 4.95
N ASP A 181 -22.26 -7.34 5.92
CA ASP A 181 -23.02 -6.11 6.19
C ASP A 181 -22.37 -5.41 7.39
N THR A 182 -21.55 -4.38 7.14
CA THR A 182 -20.62 -3.90 8.17
C THR A 182 -20.42 -2.39 8.25
N ALA A 183 -20.26 -1.91 9.48
CA ALA A 183 -19.79 -0.57 9.80
C ALA A 183 -18.27 -0.37 9.59
N GLN A 184 -17.49 -1.46 9.62
CA GLN A 184 -16.03 -1.43 9.67
C GLN A 184 -15.36 -1.58 8.30
N CYS A 185 -16.00 -1.08 7.22
CA CYS A 185 -15.44 -1.12 5.86
C CYS A 185 -15.75 0.15 5.07
N PHE A 186 -14.72 0.95 4.81
CA PHE A 186 -14.80 2.27 4.17
C PHE A 186 -13.60 2.61 3.25
N SER A 187 -12.55 1.79 3.20
CA SER A 187 -11.37 1.99 2.35
C SER A 187 -11.21 0.88 1.31
N THR A 188 -10.55 1.18 0.19
CA THR A 188 -10.31 0.22 -0.91
C THR A 188 -9.59 -1.05 -0.42
N HIS A 189 -8.65 -0.91 0.52
CA HIS A 189 -7.92 -2.02 1.12
C HIS A 189 -8.82 -2.93 1.96
N GLN A 190 -9.80 -2.37 2.69
CA GLN A 190 -10.71 -3.14 3.55
C GLN A 190 -11.64 -4.03 2.71
N PHE A 191 -12.19 -3.51 1.61
CA PHE A 191 -12.95 -4.32 0.65
C PHE A 191 -12.09 -5.44 0.06
N ALA A 192 -10.86 -5.12 -0.36
CA ALA A 192 -9.95 -6.11 -0.91
C ALA A 192 -9.63 -7.22 0.09
N CYS A 193 -9.40 -6.89 1.37
CA CYS A 193 -9.20 -7.90 2.41
C CYS A 193 -10.43 -8.80 2.55
N LEU A 194 -11.62 -8.22 2.75
CA LEU A 194 -12.84 -9.00 2.92
C LEU A 194 -13.07 -9.97 1.76
N ILE A 195 -12.91 -9.50 0.53
CA ILE A 195 -13.09 -10.32 -0.67
C ILE A 195 -11.98 -11.38 -0.79
N GLY A 196 -10.72 -10.98 -0.58
CA GLY A 196 -9.56 -11.88 -0.63
C GLY A 196 -9.61 -12.99 0.40
N TYR A 197 -10.36 -12.82 1.48
CA TYR A 197 -10.61 -13.81 2.53
C TYR A 197 -12.03 -14.40 2.53
N GLY A 198 -12.77 -14.26 1.42
CA GLY A 198 -13.91 -15.11 1.12
C GLY A 198 -15.29 -14.43 1.11
N ALA A 199 -15.38 -13.12 1.36
CA ALA A 199 -16.62 -12.38 1.09
C ALA A 199 -16.88 -12.34 -0.42
N SER A 200 -18.11 -12.67 -0.82
CA SER A 200 -18.58 -12.50 -2.19
C SER A 200 -18.99 -11.05 -2.45
N ALA A 201 -19.63 -10.40 -1.49
CA ALA A 201 -19.98 -8.98 -1.57
C ALA A 201 -19.97 -8.32 -0.18
N VAL A 202 -19.98 -6.99 -0.15
CA VAL A 202 -19.89 -6.17 1.06
C VAL A 202 -20.92 -5.03 0.97
N CYS A 203 -21.77 -4.91 1.99
CA CYS A 203 -22.61 -3.75 2.24
C CYS A 203 -21.94 -2.87 3.33
N PRO A 204 -21.29 -1.76 2.97
CA PRO A 204 -20.53 -0.91 3.88
C PRO A 204 -21.44 0.16 4.51
N TYR A 205 -22.47 -0.26 5.25
CA TYR A 205 -23.60 0.61 5.57
C TYR A 205 -23.21 1.90 6.30
N LEU A 206 -22.27 1.84 7.25
CA LEU A 206 -21.85 3.04 7.97
C LEU A 206 -21.01 3.98 7.09
N ALA A 207 -20.28 3.45 6.10
CA ALA A 207 -19.55 4.28 5.14
C ALA A 207 -20.51 5.03 4.21
N LEU A 208 -21.60 4.37 3.79
CA LEU A 208 -22.68 4.98 3.02
C LEU A 208 -23.39 6.05 3.83
N GLU A 209 -23.72 5.76 5.09
CA GLU A 209 -24.31 6.73 6.00
C GLU A 209 -23.38 7.92 6.26
N THR A 210 -22.07 7.65 6.44
CA THR A 210 -21.05 8.70 6.56
C THR A 210 -21.04 9.61 5.32
N CYS A 211 -21.25 9.08 4.12
CA CYS A 211 -21.36 9.90 2.91
C CYS A 211 -22.59 10.82 2.95
N ARG A 212 -23.74 10.32 3.44
CA ARG A 212 -24.96 11.11 3.61
C ARG A 212 -24.75 12.24 4.63
N GLN A 213 -24.26 11.90 5.82
CA GLN A 213 -24.00 12.87 6.90
C GLN A 213 -22.92 13.90 6.53
N TRP A 214 -21.82 13.45 5.91
CA TRP A 214 -20.79 14.36 5.39
C TRP A 214 -21.37 15.37 4.42
N ARG A 215 -22.23 14.91 3.49
CA ARG A 215 -22.89 15.77 2.52
C ARG A 215 -23.88 16.75 3.16
N LEU A 216 -24.61 16.33 4.18
CA LEU A 216 -25.58 17.16 4.90
C LEU A 216 -24.92 18.18 5.84
N SER A 217 -23.67 17.95 6.25
CA SER A 217 -22.99 18.84 7.19
C SER A 217 -22.90 20.29 6.68
N SER A 218 -23.15 21.25 7.58
CA SER A 218 -23.10 22.69 7.29
C SER A 218 -21.77 23.13 6.69
N LYS A 219 -20.66 22.56 7.17
CA LYS A 219 -19.32 22.79 6.65
C LYS A 219 -19.19 22.40 5.17
N THR A 220 -19.65 21.20 4.81
CA THR A 220 -19.60 20.71 3.41
C THR A 220 -20.50 21.55 2.50
N VAL A 221 -21.72 21.86 2.95
CA VAL A 221 -22.66 22.73 2.20
C VAL A 221 -22.03 24.10 1.92
N ASN A 222 -21.36 24.71 2.91
CA ASN A 222 -20.69 26.00 2.74
C ASN A 222 -19.48 25.91 1.80
N LEU A 223 -18.69 24.82 1.84
CA LEU A 223 -17.58 24.62 0.91
C LEU A 223 -18.07 24.50 -0.54
N MET A 224 -19.19 23.80 -0.78
CA MET A 224 -19.82 23.69 -2.10
C MET A 224 -20.34 25.05 -2.58
N ARG A 225 -21.09 25.76 -1.72
CA ARG A 225 -21.64 27.09 -2.02
C ARG A 225 -20.56 28.10 -2.42
N ASN A 226 -19.41 28.04 -1.75
CA ASN A 226 -18.28 28.95 -1.99
C ASN A 226 -17.35 28.47 -3.11
N GLY A 227 -17.72 27.44 -3.88
CA GLY A 227 -16.91 26.91 -4.99
C GLY A 227 -15.58 26.27 -4.58
N LYS A 228 -15.37 26.00 -3.29
CA LYS A 228 -14.13 25.37 -2.77
C LYS A 228 -14.08 23.86 -3.00
N MET A 229 -15.21 23.26 -3.37
CA MET A 229 -15.32 21.86 -3.74
C MET A 229 -16.46 21.65 -4.75
N PRO A 230 -16.47 20.54 -5.49
CA PRO A 230 -17.56 20.22 -6.41
C PRO A 230 -18.90 20.08 -5.67
N THR A 231 -19.97 20.61 -6.25
CA THR A 231 -21.34 20.37 -5.81
C THR A 231 -21.76 18.95 -6.18
N VAL A 232 -22.19 18.17 -5.20
CA VAL A 232 -22.75 16.82 -5.41
C VAL A 232 -24.08 16.70 -4.68
N THR A 233 -24.98 15.80 -5.09
CA THR A 233 -26.16 15.43 -4.29
C THR A 233 -25.80 14.36 -3.25
N ILE A 234 -26.76 13.93 -2.42
CA ILE A 234 -26.55 12.84 -1.46
C ILE A 234 -26.30 11.52 -2.21
N GLU A 235 -27.14 11.25 -3.21
CA GLU A 235 -27.08 10.07 -4.07
C GLU A 235 -25.77 10.05 -4.86
N GLN A 236 -25.35 11.21 -5.39
CA GLN A 236 -24.08 11.33 -6.09
C GLN A 236 -22.88 11.11 -5.16
N ALA A 237 -22.96 11.54 -3.89
CA ALA A 237 -21.88 11.31 -2.92
C ALA A 237 -21.67 9.81 -2.66
N GLN A 238 -22.77 9.05 -2.50
CA GLN A 238 -22.71 7.59 -2.36
C GLN A 238 -22.24 6.91 -3.65
N THR A 239 -22.78 7.32 -4.81
CA THR A 239 -22.36 6.81 -6.13
C THR A 239 -20.87 7.02 -6.37
N ASN A 240 -20.36 8.20 -6.02
CA ASN A 240 -18.94 8.51 -6.09
C ASN A 240 -18.10 7.65 -5.15
N PHE A 241 -18.57 7.42 -3.93
CA PHE A 241 -17.91 6.50 -3.00
C PHE A 241 -17.79 5.10 -3.61
N CYS A 242 -18.91 4.51 -4.06
CA CYS A 242 -18.90 3.20 -4.70
C CYS A 242 -18.01 3.16 -5.94
N LYS A 243 -18.05 4.20 -6.79
CA LYS A 243 -17.15 4.33 -7.94
C LYS A 243 -15.66 4.32 -7.54
N ALA A 244 -15.31 5.05 -6.48
CA ALA A 244 -13.94 5.08 -5.97
C ALA A 244 -13.49 3.71 -5.45
N ILE A 245 -14.36 2.98 -4.76
CA ILE A 245 -14.08 1.62 -4.28
C ILE A 245 -13.91 0.66 -5.46
N LYS A 246 -14.80 0.67 -6.46
CA LYS A 246 -14.70 -0.17 -7.66
C LYS A 246 -13.38 0.08 -8.40
N ALA A 247 -13.01 1.33 -8.64
CA ALA A 247 -11.73 1.68 -9.27
C ALA A 247 -10.53 1.24 -8.41
N GLY A 248 -10.64 1.37 -7.08
CA GLY A 248 -9.61 0.92 -6.15
C GLY A 248 -9.44 -0.60 -6.10
N LEU A 249 -10.53 -1.38 -6.21
CA LEU A 249 -10.47 -2.83 -6.31
C LEU A 249 -9.77 -3.25 -7.60
N LEU A 250 -10.17 -2.71 -8.75
CA LEU A 250 -9.48 -2.97 -10.02
C LEU A 250 -7.98 -2.68 -9.93
N LYS A 251 -7.62 -1.55 -9.29
CA LYS A 251 -6.22 -1.22 -9.03
C LYS A 251 -5.51 -2.26 -8.16
N ILE A 252 -6.13 -2.75 -7.09
CA ILE A 252 -5.50 -3.73 -6.19
C ILE A 252 -5.32 -5.07 -6.90
N LEU A 253 -6.32 -5.53 -7.65
CA LEU A 253 -6.25 -6.75 -8.46
C LEU A 253 -5.12 -6.65 -9.50
N SER A 254 -5.02 -5.51 -10.18
CA SER A 254 -4.04 -5.31 -11.24
C SER A 254 -2.60 -5.35 -10.75
N LYS A 255 -2.33 -5.05 -9.47
CA LYS A 255 -0.98 -5.14 -8.87
C LYS A 255 -0.37 -6.54 -8.97
N MET A 256 -1.20 -7.58 -8.95
CA MET A 256 -0.78 -8.98 -9.11
C MET A 256 -1.02 -9.51 -10.53
N GLY A 257 -1.51 -8.67 -11.44
CA GLY A 257 -1.91 -9.10 -12.78
C GLY A 257 -3.20 -9.92 -12.82
N ILE A 258 -4.09 -9.74 -11.83
CA ILE A 258 -5.38 -10.45 -11.77
C ILE A 258 -6.44 -9.60 -12.46
N SER A 259 -7.17 -10.20 -13.42
CA SER A 259 -8.23 -9.50 -14.15
C SER A 259 -9.62 -9.61 -13.52
N LEU A 260 -9.94 -10.78 -12.96
CA LEU A 260 -11.29 -11.11 -12.50
C LEU A 260 -11.36 -11.15 -10.98
N LEU A 261 -12.37 -10.47 -10.41
CA LEU A 261 -12.63 -10.53 -8.98
C LEU A 261 -13.00 -11.93 -8.49
N SER A 262 -13.64 -12.74 -9.34
CA SER A 262 -13.94 -14.15 -9.05
C SER A 262 -12.69 -14.97 -8.78
N SER A 263 -11.56 -14.67 -9.43
CA SER A 263 -10.24 -15.29 -9.18
C SER A 263 -9.53 -14.70 -7.97
N TYR A 264 -9.83 -13.45 -7.61
CA TYR A 264 -9.26 -12.80 -6.43
C TYR A 264 -9.95 -13.24 -5.12
N CYS A 265 -11.24 -13.55 -5.19
CA CYS A 265 -12.03 -13.97 -4.02
C CYS A 265 -11.48 -15.25 -3.41
N GLY A 266 -11.12 -15.19 -2.12
CA GLY A 266 -10.52 -16.31 -1.39
C GLY A 266 -9.06 -16.62 -1.75
N ALA A 267 -8.42 -15.85 -2.65
CA ALA A 267 -7.05 -16.10 -3.08
C ALA A 267 -5.97 -15.65 -2.09
N GLN A 268 -6.34 -14.88 -1.06
CA GLN A 268 -5.43 -14.42 0.00
C GLN A 268 -4.16 -13.73 -0.52
N ILE A 269 -4.31 -12.72 -1.40
CA ILE A 269 -3.19 -11.96 -1.99
C ILE A 269 -2.64 -10.93 -1.00
N PHE A 270 -2.28 -11.40 0.20
CA PHE A 270 -1.82 -10.60 1.32
C PHE A 270 -0.69 -11.31 2.08
N GLU A 271 0.11 -10.51 2.79
CA GLU A 271 1.05 -10.96 3.81
C GLU A 271 0.67 -10.33 5.15
N ILE A 272 0.78 -11.11 6.22
CA ILE A 272 0.37 -10.71 7.57
C ILE A 272 1.60 -10.34 8.39
N TYR A 273 1.56 -9.15 8.99
CA TYR A 273 2.59 -8.65 9.90
C TYR A 273 1.97 -8.38 11.26
N GLY A 274 2.18 -9.29 12.22
CA GLY A 274 1.79 -9.06 13.62
C GLY A 274 0.58 -9.82 14.15
N LEU A 275 0.14 -10.90 13.49
CA LEU A 275 -0.89 -11.79 14.04
C LEU A 275 -0.27 -13.12 14.48
N GLY A 276 -0.73 -13.63 15.62
CA GLY A 276 -0.33 -14.91 16.18
C GLY A 276 -0.86 -16.10 15.38
N LYS A 277 -0.17 -17.23 15.53
CA LYS A 277 -0.46 -18.46 14.79
C LYS A 277 -1.90 -18.95 14.98
N GLU A 278 -2.45 -18.85 16.19
CA GLU A 278 -3.83 -19.26 16.50
C GLU A 278 -4.89 -18.50 15.69
N ILE A 279 -4.69 -17.21 15.45
CA ILE A 279 -5.60 -16.39 14.63
C ILE A 279 -5.46 -16.76 13.15
N VAL A 280 -4.21 -16.89 12.70
CA VAL A 280 -3.90 -17.22 11.30
C VAL A 280 -4.44 -18.60 10.94
N ASP A 281 -4.22 -19.61 11.78
CA ASP A 281 -4.68 -20.98 11.53
C ASP A 281 -6.21 -21.09 11.48
N LEU A 282 -6.92 -20.38 12.37
CA LEU A 282 -8.38 -20.42 12.41
C LEU A 282 -9.03 -19.70 11.22
N ALA A 283 -8.56 -18.50 10.89
CA ALA A 283 -9.28 -17.60 10.00
C ALA A 283 -8.55 -17.32 8.67
N PHE A 284 -7.22 -17.35 8.64
CA PHE A 284 -6.40 -16.92 7.51
C PHE A 284 -5.46 -18.02 7.02
N SER A 285 -5.89 -19.28 7.14
CA SER A 285 -5.06 -20.44 6.83
C SER A 285 -4.53 -20.38 5.39
N GLY A 286 -3.22 -20.54 5.24
CA GLY A 286 -2.49 -20.39 3.97
C GLY A 286 -1.76 -19.05 3.82
N SER A 287 -2.13 -18.02 4.57
CA SER A 287 -1.47 -16.71 4.52
C SER A 287 -0.09 -16.74 5.20
N VAL A 288 0.85 -15.98 4.63
CA VAL A 288 2.19 -15.86 5.20
C VAL A 288 2.18 -14.93 6.41
N SER A 289 2.65 -15.42 7.56
CA SER A 289 2.86 -14.62 8.78
C SER A 289 4.13 -15.07 9.51
N LYS A 290 5.26 -14.44 9.22
CA LYS A 290 6.58 -14.93 9.68
C LYS A 290 7.01 -14.41 11.05
N ILE A 291 6.47 -13.28 11.48
CA ILE A 291 6.90 -12.59 12.71
C ILE A 291 6.08 -13.04 13.93
N GLY A 292 4.91 -13.64 13.72
CA GLY A 292 3.92 -13.85 14.78
C GLY A 292 3.36 -12.53 15.29
N GLY A 293 2.63 -12.56 16.40
CA GLY A 293 2.06 -11.37 17.04
C GLY A 293 0.82 -11.69 17.85
N LEU A 294 -0.23 -10.87 17.69
CA LEU A 294 -1.40 -10.87 18.56
C LEU A 294 -2.05 -12.24 18.77
N THR A 295 -2.38 -12.52 20.02
CA THR A 295 -3.32 -13.57 20.44
C THR A 295 -4.77 -13.10 20.28
N PHE A 296 -5.73 -14.03 20.34
CA PHE A 296 -7.17 -13.70 20.31
C PHE A 296 -7.54 -12.73 21.43
N ASP A 297 -6.98 -12.89 22.63
CA ASP A 297 -7.27 -12.02 23.76
C ASP A 297 -6.72 -10.60 23.56
N GLU A 298 -5.54 -10.46 22.98
CA GLU A 298 -4.99 -9.14 22.65
C GLU A 298 -5.79 -8.46 21.55
N LEU A 299 -6.22 -9.19 20.53
CA LEU A 299 -7.10 -8.65 19.48
C LEU A 299 -8.48 -8.27 20.04
N ALA A 300 -9.03 -9.05 20.97
CA ALA A 300 -10.27 -8.72 21.66
C ALA A 300 -10.12 -7.42 22.48
N ARG A 301 -8.99 -7.23 23.19
CA ARG A 301 -8.68 -6.00 23.93
C ARG A 301 -8.53 -4.80 22.99
N GLU A 302 -7.84 -4.95 21.86
CA GLU A 302 -7.71 -3.89 20.85
C GLU A 302 -9.08 -3.50 20.29
N THR A 303 -9.93 -4.49 19.96
CA THR A 303 -11.30 -4.26 19.50
C THR A 303 -12.14 -3.52 20.56
N LEU A 304 -12.06 -3.95 21.82
CA LEU A 304 -12.76 -3.31 22.93
C LEU A 304 -12.30 -1.86 23.15
N SER A 305 -11.04 -1.53 22.86
CA SER A 305 -10.49 -0.18 23.00
C SER A 305 -11.20 0.85 22.11
N PHE A 306 -11.68 0.43 20.94
CA PHE A 306 -12.54 1.26 20.09
C PHE A 306 -13.97 1.30 20.63
N TRP A 307 -14.49 0.14 21.04
CA TRP A 307 -15.87 -0.01 21.48
C TRP A 307 -16.20 0.87 22.68
N VAL A 308 -15.36 0.85 23.73
CA VAL A 308 -15.59 1.62 24.97
C VAL A 308 -15.66 3.12 24.69
N LYS A 309 -14.91 3.64 23.71
CA LYS A 309 -14.95 5.06 23.32
C LYS A 309 -16.31 5.49 22.77
N ALA A 310 -17.09 4.57 22.19
CA ALA A 310 -18.42 4.87 21.70
C ALA A 310 -19.44 5.11 22.82
N PHE A 311 -19.19 4.58 24.03
CA PHE A 311 -20.09 4.69 25.20
C PHE A 311 -19.64 5.74 26.23
N SER A 312 -18.57 6.48 25.94
CA SER A 312 -18.07 7.55 26.80
C SER A 312 -18.55 8.91 26.29
N GLU A 313 -19.17 9.71 27.17
CA GLU A 313 -19.77 11.02 26.83
C GLU A 313 -18.76 12.03 26.27
N ASP A 314 -17.50 11.96 26.72
CA ASP A 314 -16.43 12.86 26.29
C ASP A 314 -15.92 12.55 24.88
N THR A 315 -15.92 11.27 24.50
CA THR A 315 -15.41 10.78 23.21
C THR A 315 -16.48 10.68 22.13
N ALA A 316 -17.76 10.58 22.51
CA ALA A 316 -18.88 10.47 21.57
C ALA A 316 -19.08 11.73 20.70
N LYS A 317 -18.57 12.90 21.12
CA LYS A 317 -18.81 14.18 20.42
C LYS A 317 -17.99 14.37 19.15
N ARG A 318 -16.81 13.74 19.04
CA ARG A 318 -15.93 13.86 17.86
C ARG A 318 -14.95 12.70 17.77
N LEU A 319 -14.78 12.17 16.56
CA LEU A 319 -13.77 11.16 16.28
C LEU A 319 -12.34 11.68 16.59
N GLU A 320 -11.58 10.85 17.28
CA GLU A 320 -10.17 11.09 17.58
C GLU A 320 -9.35 11.13 16.28
N ASN A 321 -8.38 12.04 16.20
CA ASN A 321 -7.44 12.09 15.08
C ASN A 321 -6.10 11.55 15.54
N PHE A 322 -5.83 10.29 15.20
CA PHE A 322 -4.59 9.61 15.57
C PHE A 322 -3.35 10.13 14.82
N GLY A 323 -3.49 10.91 13.74
CA GLY A 323 -2.34 11.39 12.99
C GLY A 323 -1.72 10.39 12.01
N PHE A 324 -2.30 9.19 11.81
CA PHE A 324 -1.72 8.13 10.97
C PHE A 324 -1.23 8.53 9.55
N ILE A 325 -1.83 9.56 8.95
CA ILE A 325 -1.45 10.01 7.59
C ILE A 325 -0.45 11.18 7.63
N GLN A 326 -0.53 12.03 8.64
CA GLN A 326 0.30 13.22 8.75
C GLN A 326 0.52 13.54 10.21
N PHE A 327 1.78 13.80 10.56
CA PHE A 327 2.20 14.18 11.89
C PHE A 327 1.25 15.18 12.59
N ARG A 328 0.86 14.82 13.81
CA ARG A 328 0.08 15.64 14.74
C ARG A 328 0.73 15.58 16.12
N SER A 329 0.72 16.70 16.82
CA SER A 329 1.09 16.71 18.24
C SER A 329 0.12 15.82 19.02
N GLY A 330 0.66 14.89 19.84
CA GLY A 330 -0.12 13.89 20.60
C GLY A 330 -0.66 12.71 19.77
N GLY A 331 -0.45 12.71 18.45
CA GLY A 331 -0.82 11.62 17.56
C GLY A 331 0.17 10.46 17.58
N GLU A 332 0.10 9.64 16.54
CA GLU A 332 1.03 8.57 16.22
C GLU A 332 2.44 9.13 16.00
N TYR A 333 3.45 8.33 16.33
CA TYR A 333 4.83 8.68 16.06
C TYR A 333 5.11 8.67 14.55
N HIS A 334 5.83 9.68 14.07
CA HIS A 334 6.36 9.73 12.71
C HIS A 334 7.88 9.85 12.74
N ALA A 335 8.58 8.96 12.04
CA ALA A 335 10.03 9.00 11.94
C ALA A 335 10.53 10.30 11.26
N ASN A 336 9.77 10.83 10.30
CA ASN A 336 10.02 12.15 9.72
C ASN A 336 9.04 13.17 10.31
N ASN A 337 9.48 13.91 11.31
CA ASN A 337 8.68 14.97 11.92
C ASN A 337 9.38 16.34 11.82
N PRO A 338 8.60 17.45 11.94
CA PRO A 338 9.13 18.79 11.72
C PRO A 338 10.30 19.19 12.63
N GLU A 339 10.32 18.68 13.86
CA GLU A 339 11.39 18.97 14.82
C GLU A 339 12.70 18.32 14.37
N MET A 340 12.65 17.02 14.04
CA MET A 340 13.80 16.27 13.56
C MET A 340 14.39 16.85 12.27
N SER A 341 13.53 17.25 11.32
CA SER A 341 14.01 17.91 10.09
C SER A 341 14.71 19.24 10.38
N LYS A 342 14.16 20.07 11.30
CA LYS A 342 14.77 21.36 11.67
C LYS A 342 16.14 21.17 12.32
N LEU A 343 16.25 20.23 13.27
CA LEU A 343 17.50 19.93 13.96
C LEU A 343 18.57 19.43 12.99
N LEU A 344 18.23 18.50 12.10
CA LEU A 344 19.17 17.99 11.10
C LEU A 344 19.61 19.08 10.11
N HIS A 345 18.69 19.93 9.66
CA HIS A 345 19.04 21.06 8.79
C HIS A 345 19.97 22.06 9.49
N LYS A 346 19.74 22.35 10.77
CA LYS A 346 20.62 23.22 11.57
C LYS A 346 22.01 22.60 11.70
N ALA A 347 22.09 21.32 12.08
CA ALA A 347 23.33 20.59 12.20
C ALA A 347 24.17 20.65 10.91
N VAL A 348 23.55 20.39 9.76
CA VAL A 348 24.27 20.36 8.47
C VAL A 348 24.64 21.77 7.97
N ARG A 349 23.76 22.77 8.11
CA ARG A 349 24.02 24.13 7.59
C ARG A 349 25.01 24.90 8.45
N GLU A 350 24.92 24.78 9.76
CA GLU A 350 25.76 25.51 10.72
C GLU A 350 26.97 24.69 11.18
N LYS A 351 27.12 23.44 10.73
CA LYS A 351 28.12 22.48 11.23
C LYS A 351 28.06 22.33 12.76
N SER A 352 26.86 22.33 13.31
CA SER A 352 26.61 22.34 14.76
C SER A 352 26.56 20.90 15.31
N GLU A 353 27.62 20.51 16.03
CA GLU A 353 27.67 19.23 16.75
C GLU A 353 26.59 19.13 17.84
N SER A 354 26.27 20.26 18.49
CA SER A 354 25.20 20.30 19.51
C SER A 354 23.83 20.02 18.90
N ALA A 355 23.50 20.61 17.74
CA ALA A 355 22.26 20.31 17.03
C ALA A 355 22.21 18.84 16.58
N PHE A 356 23.33 18.28 16.12
CA PHE A 356 23.40 16.86 15.74
C PHE A 356 23.24 15.93 16.95
N SER A 357 23.82 16.28 18.10
CA SER A 357 23.69 15.52 19.35
C SER A 357 22.25 15.50 19.84
N ILE A 358 21.54 16.63 19.78
CA ILE A 358 20.11 16.70 20.12
C ILE A 358 19.29 15.86 19.14
N TYR A 359 19.56 15.93 17.84
CA TYR A 359 18.94 15.06 16.84
C TYR A 359 19.14 13.56 17.16
N GLN A 360 20.36 13.15 17.52
CA GLN A 360 20.65 11.77 17.92
C GLN A 360 19.90 11.36 19.19
N GLN A 361 19.78 12.26 20.17
CA GLN A 361 19.02 12.00 21.40
C GLN A 361 17.54 11.73 21.10
N HIS A 362 16.91 12.54 20.24
CA HIS A 362 15.53 12.29 19.81
C HIS A 362 15.37 10.96 19.06
N LEU A 363 16.36 10.56 18.24
CA LEU A 363 16.34 9.24 17.60
C LEU A 363 16.50 8.09 18.60
N ALA A 364 17.26 8.30 19.67
CA ALA A 364 17.51 7.29 20.69
C ALA A 364 16.32 7.12 21.66
N SER A 365 15.58 8.20 21.93
CA SER A 365 14.44 8.20 22.87
C SER A 365 13.08 7.94 22.21
N ARG A 366 13.06 7.62 20.91
CA ARG A 366 11.81 7.38 20.17
C ARG A 366 11.19 6.02 20.54
N PRO A 367 9.87 5.84 20.36
CA PRO A 367 9.27 4.52 20.49
C PRO A 367 9.79 3.55 19.42
N VAL A 368 9.59 2.25 19.67
CA VAL A 368 9.77 1.22 18.65
C VAL A 368 8.90 1.57 17.44
N ASN A 369 9.52 1.65 16.27
CA ASN A 369 8.86 2.09 15.03
C ASN A 369 8.98 1.03 13.93
N VAL A 370 10.15 0.41 13.83
CA VAL A 370 10.46 -0.59 12.80
C VAL A 370 11.06 -1.84 13.45
N LEU A 371 10.96 -2.99 12.77
CA LEU A 371 11.40 -4.28 13.33
C LEU A 371 12.87 -4.28 13.81
N ARG A 372 13.75 -3.54 13.14
CA ARG A 372 15.16 -3.44 13.54
C ARG A 372 15.38 -2.74 14.89
N ASP A 373 14.38 -2.05 15.42
CA ASP A 373 14.45 -1.42 16.74
C ASP A 373 14.33 -2.45 17.88
N LEU A 374 13.84 -3.65 17.58
CA LEU A 374 13.74 -4.77 18.51
C LEU A 374 15.05 -5.60 18.58
N LEU A 375 16.08 -5.20 17.83
CA LEU A 375 17.33 -5.93 17.74
C LEU A 375 18.44 -5.18 18.48
N GLU A 376 19.24 -5.92 19.24
CA GLU A 376 20.45 -5.42 19.91
C GLU A 376 21.70 -6.16 19.40
N PHE A 377 22.80 -5.42 19.20
CA PHE A 377 24.07 -6.02 18.83
C PHE A 377 24.79 -6.55 20.07
N LYS A 378 24.88 -7.88 20.20
CA LYS A 378 25.73 -8.53 21.20
C LYS A 378 27.05 -8.96 20.56
N SER A 379 28.17 -8.44 21.07
CA SER A 379 29.51 -8.78 20.61
C SER A 379 30.34 -9.39 21.73
N ASN A 380 31.10 -10.45 21.42
CA ASN A 380 32.12 -11.01 22.30
C ASN A 380 33.53 -10.43 22.04
N ARG A 381 33.65 -9.47 21.12
CA ARG A 381 34.92 -8.81 20.79
C ARG A 381 35.11 -7.59 21.69
N ALA A 382 36.34 -7.39 22.17
CA ALA A 382 36.69 -6.15 22.86
C ALA A 382 36.52 -4.93 21.93
N PRO A 383 36.04 -3.78 22.44
CA PRO A 383 35.97 -2.55 21.67
C PRO A 383 37.34 -2.16 21.11
N ILE A 384 37.34 -1.62 19.90
CA ILE A 384 38.56 -1.09 19.26
C ILE A 384 38.51 0.45 19.25
N PRO A 385 39.66 1.14 19.27
CA PRO A 385 39.71 2.58 19.05
C PRO A 385 39.10 2.96 17.68
N VAL A 386 38.38 4.09 17.62
CA VAL A 386 37.74 4.58 16.38
C VAL A 386 38.74 4.77 15.24
N GLY A 387 40.00 5.14 15.55
CA GLY A 387 41.07 5.26 14.54
C GLY A 387 41.47 3.95 13.86
N LYS A 388 41.00 2.78 14.34
CA LYS A 388 41.16 1.48 13.68
C LYS A 388 39.96 1.09 12.81
N VAL A 389 38.87 1.86 12.82
CA VAL A 389 37.70 1.65 11.96
C VAL A 389 38.02 2.16 10.55
N GLU A 390 37.39 1.57 9.52
CA GLU A 390 37.55 2.07 8.15
C GLU A 390 37.17 3.57 8.06
N PRO A 391 37.90 4.39 7.28
CA PRO A 391 37.64 5.83 7.20
C PRO A 391 36.23 6.14 6.66
N ALA A 392 35.63 7.24 7.13
CA ALA A 392 34.31 7.69 6.67
C ALA A 392 34.24 7.87 5.13
N LEU A 393 35.35 8.30 4.50
CA LEU A 393 35.44 8.43 3.05
C LEU A 393 35.36 7.08 2.30
N SER A 394 35.74 5.97 2.94
CA SER A 394 35.55 4.62 2.39
C SER A 394 34.10 4.13 2.61
N ILE A 395 33.52 4.43 3.77
CA ILE A 395 32.15 4.04 4.10
C ILE A 395 31.14 4.72 3.15
N VAL A 396 31.29 6.02 2.90
CA VAL A 396 30.33 6.81 2.12
C VAL A 396 30.24 6.36 0.65
N GLN A 397 31.25 5.68 0.11
CA GLN A 397 31.21 5.10 -1.23
C GLN A 397 30.14 4.00 -1.36
N ARG A 398 29.70 3.42 -0.24
CA ARG A 398 28.60 2.45 -0.19
C ARG A 398 27.23 3.12 -0.21
N PHE A 399 27.14 4.44 -0.01
CA PHE A 399 25.88 5.16 0.07
C PHE A 399 25.35 5.54 -1.31
N CYS A 400 24.05 5.33 -1.48
CA CYS A 400 23.30 5.74 -2.66
C CYS A 400 22.10 6.59 -2.23
N THR A 401 21.82 7.71 -2.92
CA THR A 401 20.69 8.58 -2.56
C THR A 401 19.34 8.13 -3.12
N GLY A 402 19.32 7.02 -3.87
CA GLY A 402 18.13 6.47 -4.51
C GLY A 402 17.61 7.31 -5.68
N GLY A 403 16.80 6.68 -6.54
CA GLY A 403 16.24 7.32 -7.74
C GLY A 403 15.00 8.15 -7.42
N MET A 404 15.15 9.48 -7.43
CA MET A 404 14.04 10.44 -7.34
C MET A 404 13.94 11.18 -8.66
N SER A 405 12.82 11.05 -9.38
CA SER A 405 12.74 11.58 -10.74
C SER A 405 12.82 13.12 -10.78
N LEU A 406 13.54 13.65 -11.76
CA LEU A 406 13.43 15.04 -12.16
C LEU A 406 11.99 15.33 -12.62
N GLY A 407 11.33 16.28 -11.97
CA GLY A 407 9.88 16.52 -12.07
C GLY A 407 9.13 16.15 -10.79
N ALA A 408 9.54 15.08 -10.09
CA ALA A 408 9.08 14.84 -8.71
C ALA A 408 9.77 15.82 -7.75
N ILE A 409 11.09 15.94 -7.87
CA ILE A 409 11.88 16.99 -7.24
C ILE A 409 12.31 18.04 -8.27
N SER A 410 12.68 19.23 -7.80
CA SER A 410 13.17 20.30 -8.66
C SER A 410 14.56 19.98 -9.20
N ARG A 411 14.98 20.70 -10.24
CA ARG A 411 16.31 20.50 -10.83
C ARG A 411 17.43 20.89 -9.86
N GLU A 412 17.20 21.92 -9.05
CA GLU A 412 18.13 22.39 -8.02
C GLU A 412 18.42 21.28 -7.02
N THR A 413 17.38 20.64 -6.48
CA THR A 413 17.55 19.53 -5.54
C THR A 413 18.19 18.32 -6.21
N HIS A 414 17.74 17.96 -7.41
CA HIS A 414 18.23 16.77 -8.13
C HIS A 414 19.71 16.88 -8.47
N GLU A 415 20.12 18.01 -9.04
CA GLU A 415 21.50 18.26 -9.46
C GLU A 415 22.42 18.49 -8.25
N ALA A 416 21.95 19.17 -7.18
CA ALA A 416 22.75 19.34 -5.95
C ALA A 416 23.08 18.01 -5.28
N ILE A 417 22.12 17.06 -5.26
CA ILE A 417 22.37 15.70 -4.77
C ILE A 417 23.43 15.00 -5.64
N ALA A 418 23.34 15.12 -6.96
CA ALA A 418 24.32 14.49 -7.85
C ALA A 418 25.73 15.04 -7.63
N VAL A 419 25.89 16.37 -7.60
CA VAL A 419 27.18 17.02 -7.31
C VAL A 419 27.73 16.55 -5.96
N ALA A 420 26.90 16.52 -4.92
CA ALA A 420 27.32 16.08 -3.59
C ALA A 420 27.82 14.63 -3.57
N MET A 421 27.09 13.70 -4.19
CA MET A 421 27.48 12.28 -4.22
C MET A 421 28.74 12.05 -5.04
N ASN A 422 28.89 12.75 -6.16
CA ASN A 422 30.08 12.66 -7.00
C ASN A 422 31.33 13.20 -6.27
N ARG A 423 31.20 14.29 -5.50
CA ARG A 423 32.28 14.78 -4.62
C ARG A 423 32.68 13.76 -3.55
N LEU A 424 31.72 13.02 -3.01
CA LEU A 424 31.94 12.04 -1.95
C LEU A 424 32.42 10.67 -2.48
N GLY A 425 32.39 10.44 -3.80
CA GLY A 425 32.63 9.12 -4.39
C GLY A 425 31.50 8.11 -4.13
N GLY A 426 30.35 8.56 -3.64
CA GLY A 426 29.12 7.76 -3.55
C GLY A 426 28.31 7.88 -4.84
N LYS A 427 27.05 7.41 -4.84
CA LYS A 427 26.23 7.38 -6.06
C LYS A 427 24.88 8.07 -5.91
N SER A 428 24.55 8.96 -6.84
CA SER A 428 23.19 9.44 -7.04
C SER A 428 22.50 8.66 -8.17
N ASN A 429 21.17 8.73 -8.23
CA ASN A 429 20.37 8.05 -9.24
C ASN A 429 19.39 9.02 -9.93
N SER A 430 19.31 8.95 -11.26
CA SER A 430 18.49 9.84 -12.09
C SER A 430 16.99 9.80 -11.77
N GLY A 431 16.51 8.64 -11.27
CA GLY A 431 15.10 8.30 -11.24
C GLY A 431 14.49 8.16 -12.64
N GLU A 432 13.17 8.02 -12.69
CA GLU A 432 12.38 7.64 -13.88
C GLU A 432 12.15 8.78 -14.90
N GLY A 433 12.85 9.91 -14.75
CA GLY A 433 12.49 11.17 -15.40
C GLY A 433 13.35 11.57 -16.60
N GLY A 434 14.36 10.75 -16.94
CA GLY A 434 15.47 11.17 -17.80
C GLY A 434 16.49 12.06 -17.06
N GLU A 435 17.54 12.44 -17.78
CA GLU A 435 18.56 13.36 -17.29
C GLU A 435 18.98 14.31 -18.43
N ASP A 436 19.17 15.59 -18.10
CA ASP A 436 19.58 16.61 -19.05
C ASP A 436 21.05 16.41 -19.47
N PRO A 437 21.37 16.28 -20.78
CA PRO A 437 22.73 16.10 -21.26
C PRO A 437 23.74 17.15 -20.81
N ILE A 438 23.29 18.37 -20.46
CA ILE A 438 24.17 19.43 -19.95
C ILE A 438 24.91 19.00 -18.67
N ARG A 439 24.37 18.02 -17.94
CA ARG A 439 24.90 17.54 -16.65
C ARG A 439 26.06 16.56 -16.78
N TRP A 440 26.32 16.01 -17.96
CA TRP A 440 27.27 14.91 -18.14
C TRP A 440 28.73 15.35 -18.21
N ARG A 441 28.98 16.65 -18.33
CA ARG A 441 30.34 17.20 -18.41
C ARG A 441 30.74 17.82 -17.07
N PRO A 442 32.01 17.66 -16.65
CA PRO A 442 32.56 18.42 -15.55
C PRO A 442 32.46 19.93 -15.81
N LEU A 443 32.13 20.70 -14.78
CA LEU A 443 32.08 22.16 -14.83
C LEU A 443 33.49 22.74 -14.84
N THR A 444 33.74 23.67 -15.75
CA THR A 444 35.02 24.39 -15.89
C THR A 444 34.87 25.90 -15.85
N ASP A 445 33.64 26.38 -15.63
CA ASP A 445 33.22 27.78 -15.68
C ASP A 445 32.75 28.29 -14.31
N VAL A 446 33.22 27.67 -13.22
CA VAL A 446 32.82 28.05 -11.87
C VAL A 446 33.61 29.25 -11.39
N VAL A 447 32.90 30.33 -11.04
CA VAL A 447 33.44 31.55 -10.41
C VAL A 447 32.60 31.85 -9.16
N ASP A 448 33.25 32.07 -8.02
CA ASP A 448 32.61 32.36 -6.72
C ASP A 448 31.50 31.39 -6.29
N GLY A 449 31.63 30.12 -6.70
CA GLY A 449 30.66 29.06 -6.38
C GLY A 449 29.43 29.01 -7.29
N TYR A 450 29.44 29.74 -8.40
CA TYR A 450 28.39 29.79 -9.43
C TYR A 450 28.95 29.41 -10.79
N SER A 451 28.14 28.74 -11.61
CA SER A 451 28.48 28.37 -12.99
C SER A 451 27.40 28.91 -13.95
N PRO A 452 27.77 29.62 -15.02
CA PRO A 452 26.83 29.96 -16.10
C PRO A 452 26.14 28.74 -16.72
N THR A 453 26.80 27.57 -16.74
CA THR A 453 26.22 26.31 -17.22
C THR A 453 25.05 25.84 -16.34
N LEU A 454 25.16 25.95 -15.01
CA LEU A 454 24.11 25.59 -14.05
C LEU A 454 23.83 26.74 -13.06
N PRO A 455 23.20 27.84 -13.52
CA PRO A 455 23.16 29.11 -12.79
C PRO A 455 22.26 29.10 -11.55
N HIS A 456 21.36 28.11 -11.44
CA HIS A 456 20.45 27.93 -10.30
C HIS A 456 21.10 27.16 -9.14
N LEU A 457 22.30 26.60 -9.32
CA LEU A 457 23.06 25.93 -8.26
C LEU A 457 24.01 26.92 -7.56
N LYS A 458 24.39 26.57 -6.32
CA LYS A 458 25.27 27.37 -5.46
C LYS A 458 26.32 26.49 -4.81
N GLY A 459 27.47 27.07 -4.47
CA GLY A 459 28.55 26.36 -3.79
C GLY A 459 29.25 25.33 -4.67
N LEU A 460 29.28 25.56 -5.98
CA LEU A 460 29.96 24.74 -6.97
C LEU A 460 31.49 24.94 -6.93
N GLN A 461 32.23 24.02 -7.55
CA GLN A 461 33.68 24.05 -7.72
C GLN A 461 34.04 23.52 -9.12
N ASN A 462 35.12 24.01 -9.72
CA ASN A 462 35.61 23.45 -10.99
C ASN A 462 35.95 21.96 -10.81
N GLY A 463 35.51 21.13 -11.75
CA GLY A 463 35.58 19.67 -11.67
C GLY A 463 34.30 19.01 -11.14
N ASP A 464 33.36 19.76 -10.58
CA ASP A 464 32.05 19.21 -10.23
C ASP A 464 31.34 18.66 -11.46
N THR A 465 30.63 17.54 -11.29
CA THR A 465 29.71 17.02 -12.31
C THR A 465 28.34 16.77 -11.68
N ALA A 466 27.29 17.20 -12.38
CA ALA A 466 25.92 17.00 -11.95
C ALA A 466 25.30 15.72 -12.52
N THR A 467 26.09 14.83 -13.14
CA THR A 467 25.56 13.57 -13.67
C THR A 467 25.16 12.61 -12.55
N SER A 468 24.08 11.88 -12.74
CA SER A 468 23.77 10.75 -11.88
C SER A 468 24.54 9.52 -12.34
N ALA A 469 25.35 8.95 -11.44
CA ALA A 469 26.12 7.74 -11.67
C ALA A 469 25.22 6.54 -12.02
N ILE A 470 24.07 6.45 -11.33
CA ILE A 470 23.04 5.45 -11.62
C ILE A 470 21.96 6.07 -12.52
N LYS A 471 21.61 5.38 -13.60
CA LYS A 471 20.53 5.80 -14.50
C LYS A 471 19.43 4.76 -14.57
N GLN A 472 18.19 5.20 -14.34
CA GLN A 472 17.07 4.30 -14.17
C GLN A 472 16.32 4.04 -15.48
N VAL A 473 15.99 2.78 -15.72
CA VAL A 473 15.11 2.29 -16.79
C VAL A 473 13.83 1.80 -16.12
N ALA A 474 12.74 2.55 -16.28
CA ALA A 474 11.44 2.26 -15.70
C ALA A 474 10.37 2.10 -16.81
N SER A 475 9.18 1.59 -16.47
CA SER A 475 8.12 1.22 -17.41
C SER A 475 7.78 2.28 -18.46
N GLY A 476 7.76 3.57 -18.09
CA GLY A 476 7.47 4.66 -19.01
C GLY A 476 8.59 5.01 -20.00
N ARG A 477 9.80 4.47 -19.83
CA ARG A 477 11.01 4.75 -20.63
C ARG A 477 11.31 6.23 -20.86
N PHE A 478 10.84 7.11 -19.96
CA PHE A 478 11.04 8.54 -20.10
C PHE A 478 12.52 8.92 -20.06
N GLY A 479 12.98 9.60 -21.11
CA GLY A 479 14.37 10.06 -21.23
C GLY A 479 15.40 8.93 -21.39
N VAL A 480 14.97 7.69 -21.64
CA VAL A 480 15.87 6.57 -21.93
C VAL A 480 16.29 6.65 -23.39
N THR A 481 17.54 7.04 -23.62
CA THR A 481 18.18 7.14 -24.95
C THR A 481 19.53 6.45 -24.95
N PRO A 482 20.13 6.10 -26.11
CA PRO A 482 21.46 5.51 -26.15
C PRO A 482 22.52 6.37 -25.43
N THR A 483 22.46 7.71 -25.60
CA THR A 483 23.38 8.63 -24.93
C THR A 483 23.16 8.70 -23.42
N PHE A 484 21.91 8.63 -22.96
CA PHE A 484 21.59 8.51 -21.54
C PHE A 484 22.23 7.23 -20.96
N LEU A 485 21.97 6.07 -21.58
CA LEU A 485 22.47 4.77 -21.11
C LEU A 485 24.01 4.68 -21.12
N ALA A 486 24.66 5.28 -22.13
CA ALA A 486 26.11 5.30 -22.24
C ALA A 486 26.82 6.20 -21.20
N ASN A 487 26.11 7.17 -20.59
CA ASN A 487 26.67 8.08 -19.58
C ASN A 487 26.41 7.59 -18.13
N ALA A 488 26.17 6.29 -17.95
CA ALA A 488 25.89 5.68 -16.65
C ALA A 488 27.03 4.76 -16.21
N ASP A 489 27.35 4.79 -14.91
CA ASP A 489 28.23 3.80 -14.27
C ASP A 489 27.44 2.54 -13.87
N GLN A 490 26.14 2.71 -13.65
CA GLN A 490 25.20 1.64 -13.32
C GLN A 490 23.83 1.96 -13.91
N LEU A 491 23.15 0.94 -14.42
CA LEU A 491 21.80 1.00 -14.95
C LEU A 491 20.86 0.31 -13.96
N GLU A 492 19.74 0.94 -13.61
CA GLU A 492 18.76 0.39 -12.66
C GLU A 492 17.45 0.08 -13.37
N ILE A 493 17.13 -1.20 -13.55
CA ILE A 493 15.80 -1.67 -13.95
C ILE A 493 14.88 -1.54 -12.74
N LYS A 494 13.95 -0.59 -12.79
CA LYS A 494 13.01 -0.34 -11.70
C LYS A 494 11.74 -1.14 -11.89
N ILE A 495 11.68 -2.33 -11.30
CA ILE A 495 10.47 -3.15 -11.28
C ILE A 495 9.40 -2.54 -10.38
N ALA A 496 9.77 -2.10 -9.17
CA ALA A 496 8.80 -1.56 -8.20
C ALA A 496 9.41 -0.50 -7.26
N GLN A 497 8.55 0.13 -6.44
CA GLN A 497 8.97 1.01 -5.34
C GLN A 497 8.07 0.82 -4.11
N GLY A 498 8.64 0.87 -2.90
CA GLY A 498 7.94 0.55 -1.67
C GLY A 498 6.70 1.40 -1.37
N ALA A 499 6.63 2.65 -1.84
CA ALA A 499 5.47 3.51 -1.61
C ALA A 499 4.22 3.10 -2.40
N LYS A 500 4.38 2.34 -3.49
CA LYS A 500 3.28 1.91 -4.38
C LYS A 500 3.72 0.74 -5.27
N PRO A 501 3.98 -0.43 -4.68
CA PRO A 501 4.35 -1.60 -5.45
C PRO A 501 3.17 -2.10 -6.30
N GLY A 502 3.48 -2.71 -7.44
CA GLY A 502 2.50 -3.13 -8.44
C GLY A 502 1.85 -1.98 -9.24
N GLU A 503 2.38 -0.76 -9.14
CA GLU A 503 1.87 0.43 -9.84
C GLU A 503 3.00 1.21 -10.53
N GLY A 504 2.65 2.00 -11.56
CA GLY A 504 3.59 2.85 -12.29
C GLY A 504 3.94 4.19 -11.61
N GLY A 505 5.00 4.82 -12.10
CA GLY A 505 5.37 6.20 -11.76
C GLY A 505 4.23 7.19 -12.06
N GLN A 506 4.07 8.23 -11.22
CA GLN A 506 3.00 9.22 -11.40
C GLN A 506 3.60 10.63 -11.29
N LEU A 507 3.29 11.49 -12.27
CA LEU A 507 3.63 12.90 -12.26
C LEU A 507 2.40 13.73 -12.64
N PRO A 508 1.86 14.55 -11.71
CA PRO A 508 0.71 15.40 -12.01
C PRO A 508 1.00 16.36 -13.16
N GLY A 509 0.01 16.58 -14.04
CA GLY A 509 0.16 17.41 -15.25
C GLY A 509 0.67 18.83 -14.96
N LYS A 510 0.23 19.44 -13.84
CA LYS A 510 0.72 20.75 -13.38
C LYS A 510 2.23 20.83 -13.11
N LYS A 511 2.92 19.69 -12.96
CA LYS A 511 4.38 19.59 -12.78
C LYS A 511 5.10 19.24 -14.09
N VAL A 512 4.37 18.93 -15.15
CA VAL A 512 4.91 18.63 -16.49
C VAL A 512 5.12 19.95 -17.22
N SER A 513 6.13 20.70 -16.79
CA SER A 513 6.55 21.94 -17.45
C SER A 513 7.09 21.66 -18.85
N ALA A 514 7.30 22.70 -19.66
CA ALA A 514 7.94 22.56 -20.97
C ALA A 514 9.32 21.89 -20.89
N TYR A 515 10.09 22.19 -19.84
CA TYR A 515 11.37 21.55 -19.58
C TYR A 515 11.24 20.05 -19.32
N ILE A 516 10.33 19.65 -18.43
CA ILE A 516 10.08 18.23 -18.13
C ILE A 516 9.53 17.50 -19.36
N ALA A 517 8.61 18.11 -20.08
CA ALA A 517 8.03 17.56 -21.29
C ALA A 517 9.10 17.31 -22.38
N LYS A 518 10.04 18.25 -22.56
CA LYS A 518 11.18 18.10 -23.47
C LYS A 518 12.07 16.93 -23.08
N LEU A 519 12.43 16.78 -21.81
CA LEU A 519 13.27 15.68 -21.34
C LEU A 519 12.61 14.30 -21.51
N ARG A 520 11.28 14.25 -21.38
CA ARG A 520 10.50 13.01 -21.41
C ARG A 520 9.88 12.71 -22.77
N ASN A 521 10.12 13.55 -23.78
CA ASN A 521 9.43 13.53 -25.07
C ASN A 521 7.89 13.43 -24.92
N SER A 522 7.34 14.22 -24.00
CA SER A 522 5.91 14.22 -23.67
C SER A 522 5.25 15.58 -23.99
N LYS A 523 3.94 15.70 -23.76
CA LYS A 523 3.21 16.97 -23.93
C LYS A 523 3.21 17.78 -22.63
N PRO A 524 3.52 19.10 -22.66
CA PRO A 524 3.41 19.97 -21.50
C PRO A 524 2.01 19.97 -20.89
N GLY A 525 1.90 20.03 -19.56
CA GLY A 525 0.63 20.09 -18.84
C GLY A 525 -0.15 18.77 -18.74
N VAL A 526 0.24 17.73 -19.50
CA VAL A 526 -0.45 16.44 -19.51
C VAL A 526 0.08 15.55 -18.39
N PRO A 527 -0.77 14.97 -17.51
CA PRO A 527 -0.33 14.04 -16.48
C PRO A 527 0.37 12.82 -17.06
N LEU A 528 1.48 12.40 -16.43
CA LEU A 528 2.21 11.19 -16.81
C LEU A 528 1.98 10.11 -15.75
N ILE A 529 1.14 9.14 -16.10
CA ILE A 529 0.96 7.91 -15.32
C ILE A 529 1.64 6.81 -16.13
N SER A 530 2.75 6.28 -15.66
CA SER A 530 3.46 5.22 -16.38
C SER A 530 2.65 3.92 -16.31
N PRO A 531 2.79 3.01 -17.29
CA PRO A 531 2.23 1.67 -17.17
C PRO A 531 2.71 1.00 -15.87
N PRO A 532 1.87 0.20 -15.19
CA PRO A 532 2.34 -0.62 -14.06
C PRO A 532 3.44 -1.61 -14.46
N PRO A 533 3.33 -2.40 -15.54
CA PRO A 533 4.39 -3.29 -15.96
C PRO A 533 5.41 -2.60 -16.86
N HIS A 534 6.60 -3.19 -16.94
CA HIS A 534 7.45 -3.05 -18.12
C HIS A 534 6.83 -3.91 -19.24
N HIS A 535 6.46 -3.30 -20.38
CA HIS A 535 5.86 -4.05 -21.49
C HIS A 535 6.84 -4.98 -22.23
N ASP A 536 8.12 -4.93 -21.86
CA ASP A 536 9.20 -5.80 -22.28
C ASP A 536 9.68 -6.73 -21.16
N ILE A 537 8.90 -6.88 -20.06
CA ILE A 537 9.18 -7.82 -18.97
C ILE A 537 7.87 -8.45 -18.50
N TYR A 538 7.49 -9.59 -19.08
CA TYR A 538 6.34 -10.39 -18.65
C TYR A 538 6.74 -11.70 -17.96
N SER A 539 8.02 -12.03 -17.94
CA SER A 539 8.58 -13.18 -17.26
C SER A 539 10.04 -12.94 -16.84
N ILE A 540 10.65 -13.94 -16.21
CA ILE A 540 12.05 -13.87 -15.79
C ILE A 540 13.03 -13.87 -16.98
N GLU A 541 12.70 -14.59 -18.05
CA GLU A 541 13.48 -14.62 -19.28
C GLU A 541 13.43 -13.28 -20.04
N ASP A 542 12.29 -12.58 -20.00
CA ASP A 542 12.20 -11.22 -20.56
C ASP A 542 13.06 -10.23 -19.76
N LEU A 543 13.10 -10.36 -18.43
CA LEU A 543 14.03 -9.57 -17.61
C LEU A 543 15.48 -9.86 -18.00
N ALA A 544 15.83 -11.14 -18.22
CA ALA A 544 17.17 -11.52 -18.67
C ALA A 544 17.52 -10.89 -20.02
N GLN A 545 16.55 -10.81 -20.95
CA GLN A 545 16.73 -10.12 -22.22
C GLN A 545 16.99 -8.63 -22.04
N LEU A 546 16.23 -7.93 -21.18
CA LEU A 546 16.50 -6.51 -20.92
C LEU A 546 17.87 -6.30 -20.26
N ILE A 547 18.27 -7.16 -19.32
CA ILE A 547 19.62 -7.11 -18.71
C ILE A 547 20.69 -7.28 -19.80
N PHE A 548 20.50 -8.23 -20.72
CA PHE A 548 21.40 -8.42 -21.86
C PHE A 548 21.49 -7.16 -22.72
N ASP A 549 20.36 -6.56 -23.10
CA ASP A 549 20.32 -5.34 -23.92
C ASP A 549 21.06 -4.16 -23.25
N LEU A 550 20.90 -4.01 -21.93
CA LEU A 550 21.58 -2.96 -21.16
C LEU A 550 23.10 -3.17 -21.10
N HIS A 551 23.56 -4.42 -20.98
CA HIS A 551 24.99 -4.73 -21.08
C HIS A 551 25.52 -4.53 -22.51
N GLN A 552 24.72 -4.79 -23.54
CA GLN A 552 25.14 -4.57 -24.94
C GLN A 552 25.35 -3.08 -25.25
N VAL A 553 24.43 -2.21 -24.81
CA VAL A 553 24.55 -0.76 -25.06
C VAL A 553 25.65 -0.11 -24.21
N ASN A 554 25.89 -0.61 -22.99
CA ASN A 554 26.96 -0.12 -22.11
C ASN A 554 27.67 -1.29 -21.39
N PRO A 555 28.71 -1.88 -22.01
CA PRO A 555 29.42 -3.04 -21.46
C PRO A 555 30.17 -2.77 -20.15
N LYS A 556 30.34 -1.50 -19.78
CA LYS A 556 31.04 -1.10 -18.54
C LYS A 556 30.08 -0.89 -17.38
N ALA A 557 28.80 -0.63 -17.65
CA ALA A 557 27.83 -0.37 -16.60
C ALA A 557 27.36 -1.66 -15.95
N LYS A 558 27.25 -1.63 -14.62
CA LYS A 558 26.55 -2.69 -13.88
C LYS A 558 25.04 -2.56 -14.07
N VAL A 559 24.33 -3.67 -14.13
CA VAL A 559 22.87 -3.69 -14.17
C VAL A 559 22.33 -4.08 -12.79
N SER A 560 21.49 -3.22 -12.26
CA SER A 560 20.79 -3.41 -11.00
C SER A 560 19.29 -3.62 -11.23
N VAL A 561 18.67 -4.49 -10.46
CA VAL A 561 17.22 -4.70 -10.48
C VAL A 561 16.65 -4.31 -9.13
N LYS A 562 15.80 -3.28 -9.13
CA LYS A 562 15.18 -2.76 -7.93
C LYS A 562 13.84 -3.44 -7.68
N LEU A 563 13.76 -4.16 -6.57
CA LEU A 563 12.61 -4.92 -6.10
C LEU A 563 11.98 -4.26 -4.87
N VAL A 564 10.88 -4.82 -4.38
CA VAL A 564 10.25 -4.40 -3.12
C VAL A 564 9.99 -5.62 -2.27
N ALA A 565 10.34 -5.52 -0.98
CA ALA A 565 10.21 -6.62 -0.03
C ALA A 565 8.75 -7.07 0.12
N GLU A 566 8.53 -8.37 -0.04
CA GLU A 566 7.32 -9.11 0.30
C GLU A 566 7.66 -10.61 0.41
N ALA A 567 6.75 -11.41 0.95
CA ALA A 567 6.84 -12.86 0.89
C ALA A 567 7.03 -13.38 -0.55
N GLY A 568 8.12 -14.13 -0.78
CA GLY A 568 8.48 -14.72 -2.07
C GLY A 568 9.63 -14.03 -2.78
N ILE A 569 10.06 -12.85 -2.33
CA ILE A 569 11.16 -12.10 -2.97
C ILE A 569 12.46 -12.89 -3.07
N GLY A 570 12.76 -13.80 -2.14
CA GLY A 570 13.95 -14.65 -2.21
C GLY A 570 14.00 -15.54 -3.46
N THR A 571 12.85 -16.09 -3.88
CA THR A 571 12.72 -16.87 -5.10
C THR A 571 12.92 -15.99 -6.33
N VAL A 572 12.32 -14.81 -6.34
CA VAL A 572 12.47 -13.82 -7.42
C VAL A 572 13.94 -13.39 -7.55
N ALA A 573 14.59 -13.06 -6.43
CA ALA A 573 15.99 -12.65 -6.38
C ALA A 573 16.95 -13.71 -6.94
N SER A 574 16.67 -15.00 -6.69
CA SER A 574 17.43 -16.10 -7.29
C SER A 574 17.30 -16.11 -8.82
N GLY A 575 16.08 -15.90 -9.34
CA GLY A 575 15.85 -15.72 -10.78
C GLY A 575 16.61 -14.53 -11.34
N VAL A 576 16.54 -13.38 -10.68
CA VAL A 576 17.23 -12.14 -11.07
C VAL A 576 18.75 -12.33 -11.14
N ALA A 577 19.34 -13.04 -10.18
CA ALA A 577 20.76 -13.38 -10.21
C ALA A 577 21.12 -14.27 -11.40
N LYS A 578 20.28 -15.29 -11.70
CA LYS A 578 20.45 -16.15 -12.89
C LYS A 578 20.26 -15.42 -14.21
N ALA A 579 19.48 -14.34 -14.21
CA ALA A 579 19.27 -13.44 -15.34
C ALA A 579 20.46 -12.47 -15.57
N ASN A 580 21.57 -12.66 -14.84
CA ASN A 580 22.82 -11.93 -14.98
C ASN A 580 22.78 -10.47 -14.48
N ALA A 581 21.92 -10.14 -13.51
CA ALA A 581 22.00 -8.86 -12.82
C ALA A 581 23.23 -8.81 -11.90
N ASP A 582 23.95 -7.68 -11.87
CA ASP A 582 25.09 -7.46 -10.98
C ASP A 582 24.68 -7.12 -9.55
N ILE A 583 23.51 -6.48 -9.40
CA ILE A 583 23.03 -5.92 -8.13
C ILE A 583 21.52 -6.16 -8.00
N ILE A 584 21.09 -6.58 -6.83
CA ILE A 584 19.66 -6.62 -6.46
C ILE A 584 19.48 -5.56 -5.38
N GLN A 585 18.54 -4.63 -5.60
CA GLN A 585 18.30 -3.48 -4.73
C GLN A 585 16.93 -3.53 -4.06
#